data_AF-A0A239HMB8-F1
#
_entry.id   AF-A0A239HMB8-F1
#
_cell.length_a   1.000
_cell.length_b   1.000
_cell.length_c   1.000
_cell.angle_alpha   90.00
_cell.angle_beta   90.00
_cell.angle_gamma   90.00
#
_symmetry.space_group_name_H-M   'P 1'
#
loop_
_entity.id
_entity.type
_entity.pdbx_description
1 polymer ?
#
loop_
_entity_poly.entity_id
_entity_poly.type
_entity_poly.pdbx_seq_one_letter_code
_entity_poly.pdbx_strand_id
1 'polypeptide(L)'
;MTDSYRSNCVLGVDRPSNEQLGMLVAEVVARGEEAADPLYVAVSPLLSAYYEGQVQAGRALDEHLDELVQSAFVAICWNCTSYDPVRPVRAWLVDIARSQFVEYLRNRRGRAKVRLVAEASSARRPEIARAN
;
A
#
# COMPACT_ATOMS: atom_id res chain seq x y z
N MET A 1 -33.68 1.96 34.64
CA MET A 1 -33.49 0.96 33.57
C MET A 1 -32.29 1.39 32.76
N THR A 2 -31.11 0.96 33.18
CA THR A 2 -29.83 1.26 32.55
C THR A 2 -29.30 -0.04 31.99
N ASP A 3 -29.53 -0.28 30.71
CA ASP A 3 -28.67 -1.15 29.91
C ASP A 3 -28.95 -0.91 28.43
N SER A 4 -27.94 -1.13 27.60
CA SER A 4 -27.96 -0.97 26.14
C SER A 4 -27.55 0.41 25.59
N TYR A 5 -26.47 0.98 26.13
CA TYR A 5 -25.56 1.83 25.35
C TYR A 5 -24.23 1.11 25.08
N ARG A 6 -24.31 -0.19 24.75
CA ARG A 6 -23.24 -0.89 24.01
C ARG A 6 -23.58 -0.82 22.52
N SER A 7 -23.62 0.40 22.00
CA SER A 7 -23.69 0.63 20.56
C SER A 7 -22.31 0.33 19.97
N ASN A 8 -22.20 -0.89 19.44
CA ASN A 8 -21.24 -1.37 18.44
C ASN A 8 -20.16 -0.39 17.97
N CYS A 9 -18.97 -0.47 18.56
CA CYS A 9 -17.75 0.18 18.04
C CYS A 9 -17.14 -0.53 16.81
N VAL A 10 -17.93 -1.22 15.98
CA VAL A 10 -17.41 -2.03 14.84
C VAL A 10 -18.22 -1.83 13.53
N LEU A 11 -19.30 -1.04 13.53
CA LEU A 11 -20.18 -0.87 12.36
C LEU A 11 -20.44 0.62 12.07
N GLY A 12 -19.41 1.39 11.72
CA GLY A 12 -19.51 2.86 11.66
C GLY A 12 -18.79 3.59 10.53
N VAL A 13 -18.23 2.89 9.54
CA VAL A 13 -17.87 3.52 8.27
C VAL A 13 -18.49 2.65 7.19
N ASP A 14 -19.57 3.11 6.56
CA ASP A 14 -20.17 2.42 5.43
C ASP A 14 -19.07 2.15 4.41
N ARG A 15 -18.72 0.88 4.22
CA ARG A 15 -17.66 0.48 3.30
C ARG A 15 -18.10 0.93 1.90
N PRO A 16 -17.39 1.88 1.26
CA PRO A 16 -17.90 2.54 0.07
C PRO A 16 -18.13 1.54 -1.06
N SER A 17 -19.32 1.57 -1.67
CA SER A 17 -19.70 0.69 -2.77
C SER A 17 -18.78 0.89 -3.99
N ASN A 18 -18.78 -0.04 -4.96
CA ASN A 18 -18.03 0.17 -6.20
C ASN A 18 -18.49 1.43 -6.93
N GLU A 19 -19.78 1.76 -6.88
CA GLU A 19 -20.33 2.97 -7.48
C GLU A 19 -19.81 4.23 -6.78
N GLN A 20 -19.85 4.26 -5.44
CA GLN A 20 -19.32 5.39 -4.66
C GLN A 20 -17.83 5.60 -4.90
N LEU A 21 -17.04 4.52 -4.93
CA LEU A 21 -15.63 4.59 -5.29
C LEU A 21 -15.42 5.07 -6.73
N GLY A 22 -16.29 4.67 -7.66
CA GLY A 22 -16.22 5.06 -9.07
C GLY A 22 -16.48 6.55 -9.26
N MET A 23 -17.45 7.10 -8.53
CA MET A 23 -17.70 8.55 -8.48
C MET A 23 -16.48 9.31 -7.95
N LEU A 24 -15.85 8.84 -6.88
CA LEU A 24 -14.64 9.48 -6.34
C LEU A 24 -13.47 9.44 -7.32
N VAL A 25 -13.28 8.34 -8.05
CA VAL A 25 -12.27 8.26 -9.12
C VAL A 25 -12.59 9.26 -10.23
N ALA A 26 -13.85 9.36 -10.65
CA ALA A 26 -14.28 10.32 -11.67
C ALA A 26 -14.09 11.79 -11.22
N GLU A 27 -14.35 12.10 -9.95
CA GLU A 27 -14.09 13.42 -9.37
C GLU A 27 -12.60 13.78 -9.40
N VAL A 28 -11.71 12.83 -9.09
CA VAL A 28 -10.25 13.04 -9.22
C VAL A 28 -9.85 13.30 -10.67
N VAL A 29 -10.45 12.60 -11.63
CA VAL A 29 -10.20 12.86 -13.05
C VAL A 29 -10.68 14.26 -13.46
N ALA A 30 -11.82 14.72 -12.93
CA ALA A 30 -12.42 16.01 -13.29
C ALA A 30 -11.75 17.20 -12.61
N ARG A 31 -11.36 17.07 -11.34
CA ARG A 31 -10.93 18.17 -10.46
C ARG A 31 -9.47 18.09 -10.01
N GLY A 32 -8.79 16.98 -10.28
CA GLY A 32 -7.40 16.78 -9.89
C GLY A 32 -7.23 16.64 -8.38
N GLU A 33 -6.16 17.26 -7.85
CA GLU A 33 -5.70 17.09 -6.46
C GLU A 33 -6.76 17.47 -5.42
N GLU A 34 -7.63 18.45 -5.69
CA GLU A 34 -8.69 18.87 -4.76
C GLU A 34 -9.71 17.75 -4.43
N ALA A 35 -9.85 16.76 -5.31
CA ALA A 35 -10.73 15.62 -5.11
C ALA A 35 -9.99 14.37 -4.60
N ALA A 36 -8.67 14.45 -4.39
CA ALA A 36 -7.87 13.31 -3.93
C ALA A 36 -8.16 12.95 -2.47
N ASP A 37 -8.40 13.94 -1.61
CA ASP A 37 -8.63 13.70 -0.16
C ASP A 37 -9.86 12.81 0.10
N PRO A 38 -11.05 13.08 -0.47
CA PRO A 38 -12.19 12.18 -0.34
C PRO A 38 -11.91 10.76 -0.84
N LEU A 39 -11.17 10.63 -1.95
CA LEU A 39 -10.78 9.32 -2.47
C LEU A 39 -9.84 8.61 -1.49
N TYR A 40 -8.84 9.30 -0.93
CA TYR A 40 -7.91 8.76 0.05
C TYR A 40 -8.62 8.21 1.28
N VAL A 41 -9.55 8.98 1.85
CA VAL A 41 -10.36 8.55 3.01
C VAL A 41 -11.16 7.29 2.69
N ALA A 42 -11.71 7.19 1.47
CA ALA A 42 -12.50 6.03 1.07
C ALA A 42 -11.67 4.77 0.80
N VAL A 43 -10.45 4.91 0.24
CA VAL A 43 -9.63 3.76 -0.18
C VAL A 43 -8.61 3.32 0.86
N SER A 44 -8.16 4.20 1.76
CA SER A 44 -7.13 3.87 2.75
C SER A 44 -7.49 2.65 3.61
N PRO A 45 -8.72 2.45 4.13
CA PRO A 45 -9.04 1.26 4.91
C PRO A 45 -9.00 -0.03 4.06
N LEU A 46 -9.29 0.07 2.76
CA LEU A 46 -9.24 -1.07 1.84
C LEU A 46 -7.79 -1.49 1.55
N LEU A 47 -6.92 -0.50 1.38
CA LEU A 47 -5.48 -0.72 1.17
C LEU A 47 -4.82 -1.25 2.44
N SER A 48 -5.11 -0.65 3.60
CA SER A 48 -4.61 -1.13 4.90
C SER A 48 -4.99 -2.58 5.13
N ALA A 49 -6.28 -2.95 4.96
CA ALA A 49 -6.72 -4.33 5.11
C ALA A 49 -6.00 -5.31 4.16
N TYR A 50 -5.73 -4.90 2.91
CA TYR A 50 -4.98 -5.73 1.97
C TYR A 50 -3.53 -5.97 2.43
N TYR A 51 -2.84 -4.92 2.88
CA TYR A 51 -1.44 -4.98 3.29
C TYR A 51 -1.24 -5.59 4.67
N GLU A 52 -2.14 -5.34 5.62
CA GLU A 52 -2.20 -6.06 6.90
C GLU A 52 -2.30 -7.57 6.67
N GLY A 53 -3.11 -8.01 5.70
CA GLY A 53 -3.14 -9.41 5.28
C GLY A 53 -1.80 -9.93 4.76
N GLN A 54 -0.98 -9.09 4.13
CA GLN A 54 0.38 -9.46 3.72
C GLN A 54 1.37 -9.50 4.90
N VAL A 55 1.21 -8.62 5.89
CA VAL A 55 1.98 -8.62 7.15
C VAL A 55 1.68 -9.90 7.93
N GLN A 56 0.41 -10.23 8.12
CA GLN A 56 -0.04 -11.47 8.77
C GLN A 56 0.48 -12.72 8.07
N ALA A 57 0.58 -12.69 6.74
CA ALA A 57 1.16 -13.77 5.95
C ALA A 57 2.71 -13.81 6.00
N GLY A 58 3.36 -12.92 6.74
CA GLY A 58 4.83 -12.82 6.85
C GLY A 58 5.53 -12.30 5.59
N ARG A 59 4.79 -11.68 4.66
CA ARG A 59 5.30 -11.23 3.36
C ARG A 59 5.71 -9.75 3.36
N ALA A 60 5.15 -8.97 4.28
CA ALA A 60 5.49 -7.57 4.52
C ALA A 60 5.96 -7.39 5.98
N LEU A 61 6.65 -6.27 6.25
CA LEU A 61 6.93 -5.84 7.61
C LEU A 61 5.90 -4.77 8.01
N ASP A 62 5.47 -4.82 9.26
CA ASP A 62 4.47 -3.90 9.84
C ASP A 62 4.90 -2.43 9.70
N GLU A 63 6.18 -2.15 9.92
CA GLU A 63 6.79 -0.81 9.78
C GLU A 63 6.68 -0.18 8.38
N HIS A 64 6.39 -0.97 7.34
CA HIS A 64 6.22 -0.47 5.97
C HIS A 64 4.74 -0.31 5.57
N LEU A 65 3.79 -0.54 6.48
CA LEU A 65 2.36 -0.54 6.15
C LEU A 65 1.91 0.82 5.59
N ASP A 66 2.23 1.91 6.29
CA ASP A 66 1.84 3.27 5.88
C ASP A 66 2.48 3.66 4.54
N GLU A 67 3.75 3.31 4.33
CA GLU A 67 4.45 3.56 3.07
C GLU A 67 3.81 2.80 1.89
N LEU A 68 3.37 1.55 2.11
CA LEU A 68 2.70 0.73 1.10
C LEU A 68 1.31 1.29 0.75
N VAL A 69 0.55 1.73 1.75
CA VAL A 69 -0.75 2.39 1.55
C VAL A 69 -0.57 3.67 0.75
N GLN A 70 0.37 4.53 1.14
CA GLN A 70 0.64 5.79 0.45
C GLN A 70 1.12 5.56 -0.98
N SER A 71 2.05 4.63 -1.19
CA SER A 71 2.57 4.27 -2.51
C SER A 71 1.47 3.73 -3.44
N ALA A 72 0.57 2.89 -2.92
CA ALA A 72 -0.61 2.43 -3.66
C ALA A 72 -1.57 3.57 -4.00
N PHE A 73 -1.82 4.48 -3.06
CA PHE A 73 -2.69 5.63 -3.30
C PHE A 73 -2.14 6.55 -4.38
N VAL A 74 -0.85 6.88 -4.34
CA VAL A 74 -0.19 7.66 -5.39
C VAL A 74 -0.32 6.97 -6.75
N ALA A 75 -0.12 5.65 -6.80
CA ALA A 75 -0.31 4.88 -8.03
C ALA A 75 -1.77 4.89 -8.51
N ILE A 76 -2.75 4.87 -7.61
CA ILE A 76 -4.18 5.06 -7.95
C ILE A 76 -4.38 6.40 -8.64
N CYS A 77 -3.94 7.50 -8.03
CA CYS A 77 -4.09 8.85 -8.58
C CYS A 77 -3.46 8.97 -9.99
N TRP A 78 -2.26 8.39 -10.20
CA TRP A 78 -1.62 8.39 -11.51
C TRP A 78 -2.37 7.57 -12.58
N ASN A 79 -3.16 6.58 -12.17
CA ASN A 79 -3.88 5.69 -13.07
C ASN A 79 -5.38 6.02 -13.17
N CYS A 80 -5.90 7.02 -12.44
CA CYS A 80 -7.32 7.38 -12.43
C CYS A 80 -7.89 7.63 -13.83
N THR A 81 -7.13 8.30 -14.71
CA THR A 81 -7.55 8.58 -16.10
C THR A 81 -7.61 7.32 -16.98
N SER A 82 -6.96 6.24 -16.55
CA SER A 82 -6.92 4.95 -17.26
C SER A 82 -7.90 3.93 -16.69
N TYR A 83 -8.73 4.31 -15.72
CA TYR A 83 -9.73 3.43 -15.12
C TYR A 83 -10.89 3.17 -16.09
N ASP A 84 -11.19 1.88 -16.33
CA ASP A 84 -12.36 1.44 -17.10
C ASP A 84 -13.59 1.31 -16.17
N PRO A 85 -14.64 2.13 -16.34
CA PRO A 85 -15.83 2.10 -15.49
C PRO A 85 -16.65 0.81 -15.59
N VAL A 86 -16.43 -0.03 -16.63
CA VAL A 86 -17.07 -1.36 -16.73
C VAL A 86 -16.48 -2.32 -15.69
N ARG A 87 -15.23 -2.09 -15.27
CA ARG A 87 -14.53 -2.93 -14.30
C ARG A 87 -14.90 -2.51 -12.86
N PRO A 88 -15.21 -3.44 -11.93
CA PRO A 88 -15.43 -3.07 -10.53
C PRO A 88 -14.21 -2.34 -9.91
N VAL A 89 -14.43 -1.13 -9.38
CA VAL A 89 -13.35 -0.28 -8.83
C VAL A 89 -12.50 -1.01 -7.81
N ARG A 90 -13.12 -1.76 -6.90
CA ARG A 90 -12.37 -2.52 -5.88
C ARG A 90 -11.39 -3.53 -6.47
N ALA A 91 -11.75 -4.18 -7.57
CA ALA A 91 -10.85 -5.12 -8.25
C ALA A 91 -9.66 -4.37 -8.88
N TRP A 92 -9.91 -3.19 -9.46
CA TRP A 92 -8.86 -2.32 -9.98
C TRP A 92 -7.92 -1.80 -8.88
N LEU A 93 -8.45 -1.39 -7.72
CA LEU A 93 -7.65 -0.97 -6.55
C LEU A 93 -6.73 -2.10 -6.06
N VAL A 94 -7.24 -3.33 -5.97
CA VAL A 94 -6.45 -4.50 -5.54
C VAL A 94 -5.34 -4.82 -6.54
N ASP A 95 -5.56 -4.66 -7.84
CA ASP A 95 -4.52 -4.85 -8.85
C ASP A 95 -3.37 -3.85 -8.70
N ILE A 96 -3.70 -2.59 -8.42
CA ILE A 96 -2.69 -1.54 -8.18
C ILE A 96 -1.92 -1.87 -6.90
N ALA A 97 -2.62 -2.19 -5.80
CA ALA A 97 -1.99 -2.57 -4.53
C ALA A 97 -1.08 -3.80 -4.70
N ARG A 98 -1.53 -4.81 -5.45
CA ARG A 98 -0.71 -5.99 -5.79
C ARG A 98 0.53 -5.61 -6.60
N SER A 99 0.40 -4.72 -7.56
CA SER A 99 1.52 -4.27 -8.40
C SER A 99 2.58 -3.52 -7.58
N GLN A 100 2.14 -2.61 -6.70
CA GLN A 100 3.03 -1.94 -5.75
C GLN A 100 3.66 -2.93 -4.77
N PHE A 101 2.92 -3.94 -4.32
CA PHE A 101 3.46 -4.96 -3.45
C PHE A 101 4.56 -5.80 -4.12
N VAL A 102 4.37 -6.18 -5.39
CA VAL A 102 5.41 -6.87 -6.16
C VAL A 102 6.66 -6.02 -6.27
N GLU A 103 6.52 -4.72 -6.49
CA GLU A 103 7.65 -3.79 -6.58
C GLU A 103 8.37 -3.63 -5.23
N TYR A 104 7.63 -3.51 -4.13
CA TYR A 104 8.16 -3.56 -2.78
C TYR A 104 9.00 -4.83 -2.54
N LEU A 105 8.47 -6.01 -2.91
CA LEU A 105 9.19 -7.27 -2.75
C LEU A 105 10.47 -7.34 -3.60
N ARG A 106 10.43 -6.81 -4.83
CA ARG A 106 11.62 -6.72 -5.70
C ARG A 106 12.70 -5.85 -5.06
N ASN A 107 12.31 -4.68 -4.56
CA ASN A 107 13.23 -3.74 -3.92
C ASN A 107 13.83 -4.30 -2.63
N ARG A 108 13.03 -4.99 -1.81
CA ARG A 108 13.50 -5.67 -0.60
C ARG A 108 14.51 -6.77 -0.92
N ARG A 109 14.25 -7.60 -1.94
CA ARG A 109 15.19 -8.63 -2.40
C ARG A 109 16.49 -8.02 -2.95
N GLY A 110 16.38 -6.92 -3.71
CA GLY A 110 17.53 -6.17 -4.21
C GLY A 110 18.42 -5.64 -3.08
N ARG A 111 17.82 -4.98 -2.08
CA ARG A 111 18.54 -4.48 -0.89
C ARG A 111 19.24 -5.60 -0.12
N ALA A 112 18.57 -6.74 0.07
CA ALA A 112 19.16 -7.91 0.72
C ALA A 112 20.39 -8.43 -0.06
N LYS A 113 20.30 -8.51 -1.39
CA LYS A 113 21.43 -8.90 -2.24
C LYS A 113 22.61 -7.94 -2.13
N VAL A 114 22.35 -6.62 -2.17
CA VAL A 114 23.41 -5.59 -2.00
C VAL A 114 24.10 -5.74 -0.65
N ARG A 115 23.35 -5.96 0.42
CA ARG A 115 23.90 -6.17 1.77
C ARG A 115 24.82 -7.39 1.83
N LEU A 116 24.39 -8.53 1.29
CA LEU A 116 25.22 -9.76 1.25
C LEU A 116 26.52 -9.55 0.46
N VAL A 117 26.46 -8.82 -0.67
CA VAL A 117 27.65 -8.49 -1.46
C VAL A 117 28.59 -7.57 -0.68
N ALA A 118 28.06 -6.57 0.04
CA ALA A 118 28.86 -5.67 0.87
C ALA A 118 29.54 -6.41 2.04
N GLU A 119 28.81 -7.27 2.74
CA GLU A 119 29.34 -8.10 3.84
C GLU A 119 30.44 -9.05 3.33
N ALA A 120 30.21 -9.73 2.18
CA ALA A 120 31.21 -10.58 1.56
C ALA A 120 32.43 -9.81 1.00
N SER A 121 32.29 -8.53 0.70
CA SER A 121 33.39 -7.66 0.25
C SER A 121 34.18 -7.10 1.44
N SER A 122 33.50 -6.80 2.56
CA SER A 122 34.11 -6.40 3.83
C SER A 122 34.93 -7.55 4.44
N ALA A 123 34.38 -8.76 4.46
CA ALA A 123 35.06 -9.96 4.95
C ALA A 123 36.25 -10.40 4.08
N ARG A 124 36.34 -9.91 2.83
CA ARG A 124 37.43 -10.21 1.89
C ARG A 124 38.57 -9.20 1.90
N ARG A 125 38.56 -8.17 2.75
CA ARG A 125 39.77 -7.35 2.98
C ARG A 125 40.75 -8.17 3.82
N PRO A 126 41.86 -8.69 3.25
CA PRO A 126 42.90 -9.29 4.06
C PRO A 126 43.61 -8.16 4.80
N GLU A 127 43.87 -8.43 6.06
CA GLU A 127 44.83 -7.75 6.89
C GLU A 127 46.18 -7.70 6.14
N ILE A 128 46.44 -6.62 5.38
CA ILE A 128 47.82 -6.26 5.00
C ILE A 128 48.44 -5.64 6.25
N ALA A 129 48.55 -6.46 7.30
CA ALA A 129 49.50 -6.27 8.37
C ALA A 129 50.62 -7.27 8.09
N ARG A 130 51.71 -6.79 7.49
CA ARG A 130 53.07 -7.13 7.93
C ARG A 130 54.14 -6.36 7.17
N ALA A 131 55.07 -5.87 8.00
CA ALA A 131 56.48 -5.58 7.74
C ALA A 131 56.78 -4.34 6.89
N ASN A 132 57.09 -3.21 7.53
CA ASN A 132 58.38 -2.92 8.18
C ASN A 132 58.29 -1.69 9.09
#